data_AF-A0A1T5DNQ6-F1
#
_entry.id   AF-A0A1T5DNQ6-F1
#
_cell.length_a   1.000
_cell.length_b   1.000
_cell.length_c   1.000
_cell.angle_alpha   90.00
_cell.angle_beta   90.00
_cell.angle_gamma   90.00
#
_symmetry.space_group_name_H-M   'P 1'
#
loop_
_entity.id
_entity.type
_entity.pdbx_description
1 polymer ?
#
loop_
_entity_poly.entity_id
_entity_poly.type
_entity_poly.pdbx_seq_one_letter_code
_entity_poly.pdbx_strand_id
1 'polypeptide(L)'
;MLKAAYRNSGLTVADLASATGLSVGTVHIALNGIRYRDGKAKVAIPPDRTLVKLASALRIHPDVLRVHDRARAADLLVEASRVEAGEEVSFASEREAQAAVAGRYVLARQVLAAFSDEELRAELERRDRSEQILMHRQDEADLAETLTTDRWPL
;
A
#
# COMPACT_ATOMS: atom_id res chain seq x y z
N MET A 1 9.10 -14.97 -4.70
CA MET A 1 8.75 -13.60 -4.28
C MET A 1 7.61 -13.55 -3.25
N LEU A 2 6.34 -13.76 -3.62
CA LEU A 2 5.19 -13.56 -2.70
C LEU A 2 5.35 -14.24 -1.32
N LYS A 3 5.75 -15.51 -1.30
CA LYS A 3 5.99 -16.25 -0.05
C LYS A 3 7.11 -15.65 0.82
N ALA A 4 8.13 -15.05 0.21
CA ALA A 4 9.20 -14.38 0.94
C ALA A 4 8.70 -13.06 1.54
N ALA A 5 8.00 -12.23 0.75
CA ALA A 5 7.39 -11.00 1.24
C ALA A 5 6.37 -11.25 2.36
N TYR A 6 5.54 -12.28 2.22
CA TYR A 6 4.60 -12.72 3.27
C TYR A 6 5.29 -13.09 4.58
N ARG A 7 6.39 -13.85 4.53
CA ARG A 7 7.13 -14.22 5.75
C ARG A 7 7.72 -13.01 6.47
N ASN A 8 8.03 -11.95 5.74
CA ASN A 8 8.64 -10.74 6.29
C ASN A 8 7.59 -9.69 6.72
N SER A 9 6.31 -9.85 6.34
CA SER A 9 5.28 -8.85 6.62
C SER A 9 4.63 -8.98 8.00
N GLY A 10 4.77 -10.15 8.66
CA GLY A 10 4.09 -10.44 9.92
C GLY A 10 2.56 -10.60 9.80
N LEU A 11 2.01 -10.53 8.58
CA LEU A 11 0.58 -10.68 8.32
C LEU A 11 0.17 -12.15 8.36
N THR A 12 -1.07 -12.41 8.76
CA THR A 12 -1.70 -13.72 8.59
C THR A 12 -2.35 -13.84 7.20
N VAL A 13 -2.70 -15.06 6.81
CA VAL A 13 -3.48 -15.31 5.59
C VAL A 13 -4.86 -14.65 5.65
N ALA A 14 -5.47 -14.58 6.85
CA ALA A 14 -6.76 -13.93 7.05
C ALA A 14 -6.66 -12.41 6.83
N ASP A 15 -5.57 -11.78 7.29
CA ASP A 15 -5.32 -10.35 7.07
C ASP A 15 -5.18 -10.04 5.58
N LEU A 16 -4.42 -10.86 4.85
CA LEU A 16 -4.28 -10.72 3.40
C LEU A 16 -5.63 -10.92 2.68
N ALA A 17 -6.42 -11.91 3.08
CA ALA A 17 -7.75 -12.14 2.50
C ALA A 17 -8.67 -10.92 2.71
N SER A 18 -8.66 -10.35 3.92
CA SER A 18 -9.42 -9.16 4.28
C SER A 18 -8.95 -7.92 3.49
N ALA A 19 -7.65 -7.65 3.46
CA ALA A 19 -7.09 -6.47 2.80
C ALA A 19 -7.27 -6.50 1.27
N THR A 20 -7.28 -7.68 0.66
CA THR A 20 -7.35 -7.84 -0.81
C THR A 20 -8.74 -8.18 -1.33
N GLY A 21 -9.70 -8.50 -0.46
CA GLY A 21 -11.00 -9.06 -0.85
C GLY A 21 -10.90 -10.43 -1.54
N LEU A 22 -9.78 -11.13 -1.43
CA LEU A 22 -9.59 -12.48 -1.96
C LEU A 22 -10.05 -13.53 -0.95
N SER A 23 -10.49 -14.69 -1.42
CA SER A 23 -10.77 -15.81 -0.51
C SER A 23 -9.48 -16.36 0.11
N VAL A 24 -9.54 -16.83 1.35
CA VAL A 24 -8.42 -17.47 2.06
C VAL A 24 -7.77 -18.57 1.22
N GLY A 25 -8.57 -19.39 0.53
CA GLY A 25 -8.08 -20.42 -0.39
C GLY A 25 -7.28 -19.85 -1.57
N THR A 26 -7.72 -18.71 -2.13
CA THR A 26 -6.98 -18.03 -3.22
C THR A 26 -5.63 -17.53 -2.74
N VAL A 27 -5.58 -16.96 -1.52
CA VAL A 27 -4.32 -16.51 -0.91
C VAL A 27 -3.38 -17.69 -0.69
N HIS A 28 -3.86 -18.81 -0.14
CA HIS A 28 -3.05 -20.02 0.04
C HIS A 28 -2.49 -20.56 -1.28
N ILE A 29 -3.32 -20.64 -2.32
CA ILE A 29 -2.88 -21.09 -3.65
C ILE A 29 -1.82 -20.14 -4.19
N ALA A 30 -2.01 -18.83 -4.05
CA ALA A 30 -1.07 -17.85 -4.57
C ALA A 30 0.28 -17.84 -3.83
N LEU A 31 0.28 -18.04 -2.51
CA LEU A 31 1.50 -18.11 -1.71
C LEU A 31 2.26 -19.43 -1.92
N ASN A 32 1.55 -20.55 -2.07
CA ASN A 32 2.17 -21.87 -2.18
C ASN A 32 2.45 -22.29 -3.64
N GLY A 33 1.82 -21.65 -4.62
CA GLY A 33 1.98 -21.98 -6.04
C GLY A 33 1.36 -23.33 -6.43
N ILE A 34 0.50 -23.89 -5.59
CA ILE A 34 -0.12 -25.21 -5.79
C ILE A 34 -1.63 -25.09 -5.58
N ARG A 35 -2.39 -25.66 -6.50
CA ARG A 35 -3.82 -25.94 -6.32
C ARG A 35 -4.08 -27.43 -6.43
N TYR A 36 -5.00 -27.94 -5.62
CA TYR A 36 -5.48 -29.31 -5.74
C TYR A 36 -6.70 -29.35 -6.66
N ARG A 37 -6.64 -30.20 -7.69
CA ARG A 37 -7.77 -30.47 -8.59
C ARG A 37 -7.82 -31.98 -8.81
N ASP A 38 -8.96 -32.59 -8.50
CA ASP A 38 -9.17 -34.04 -8.60
C ASP A 38 -8.14 -34.84 -7.77
N GLY A 39 -7.83 -34.36 -6.56
CA GLY A 39 -6.84 -34.97 -5.65
C GLY A 39 -5.38 -34.79 -6.08
N LYS A 40 -5.11 -34.20 -7.26
CA LYS A 40 -3.75 -34.01 -7.77
C LYS A 40 -3.27 -32.57 -7.56
N ALA A 41 -2.04 -32.44 -7.06
CA ALA A 41 -1.35 -31.16 -6.95
C ALA A 41 -0.99 -30.67 -8.37
N LYS A 42 -1.41 -29.44 -8.70
CA LYS A 42 -1.05 -28.77 -9.95
C LYS A 42 -0.41 -27.43 -9.63
N VAL A 43 0.66 -27.10 -10.35
CA VAL A 43 1.27 -25.77 -10.29
C VAL A 43 0.21 -24.74 -10.66
N ALA A 44 0.04 -23.75 -9.80
CA ALA A 44 -0.91 -22.67 -9.96
C ALA A 44 -0.14 -21.36 -10.07
N ILE A 45 -0.29 -20.73 -11.23
CA ILE A 45 0.19 -19.38 -11.46
C ILE A 45 -0.94 -18.41 -11.13
N PRO A 46 -0.76 -17.49 -10.16
CA PRO A 46 -1.75 -16.47 -9.87
C PRO A 46 -1.99 -15.59 -11.12
N PRO A 47 -3.26 -15.26 -11.42
CA PRO A 47 -3.58 -14.22 -12.40
C PRO A 47 -3.01 -12.87 -11.97
N ASP A 48 -2.76 -11.98 -12.94
CA ASP A 48 -2.14 -10.67 -12.67
C ASP A 48 -2.94 -9.83 -11.67
N ARG A 49 -4.28 -9.83 -11.76
CA ARG A 49 -5.13 -9.13 -10.79
C ARG A 49 -4.96 -9.64 -9.35
N THR A 50 -4.84 -10.96 -9.17
CA THR A 50 -4.56 -11.56 -7.86
C THR A 50 -3.17 -11.17 -7.37
N LEU A 51 -2.20 -11.16 -8.28
CA LEU A 51 -0.82 -10.80 -8.00
C LEU A 51 -0.68 -9.33 -7.60
N VAL A 52 -1.36 -8.40 -8.29
CA VAL A 52 -1.39 -6.96 -7.97
C VAL A 52 -1.98 -6.72 -6.58
N LYS A 53 -3.15 -7.31 -6.28
CA LYS A 53 -3.79 -7.16 -4.97
C LYS A 53 -2.88 -7.64 -3.83
N LEU A 54 -2.25 -8.81 -3.99
CA LEU A 54 -1.32 -9.34 -2.99
C LEU A 54 0.00 -8.56 -2.91
N ALA A 55 0.53 -8.09 -4.04
CA ALA A 55 1.75 -7.31 -4.10
C ALA A 55 1.59 -5.94 -3.44
N SER A 56 0.45 -5.27 -3.66
CA SER A 56 0.09 -4.03 -2.97
C SER A 56 0.01 -4.25 -1.45
N ALA A 57 -0.76 -5.26 -1.01
CA ALA A 57 -0.89 -5.57 0.43
C ALA A 57 0.45 -5.93 1.10
N LEU A 58 1.37 -6.55 0.36
CA LEU A 58 2.70 -6.94 0.84
C LEU A 58 3.78 -5.88 0.57
N ARG A 59 3.42 -4.69 0.06
CA ARG A 59 4.34 -3.59 -0.29
C ARG A 59 5.50 -4.02 -1.19
N ILE A 60 5.21 -4.85 -2.18
CA ILE A 60 6.21 -5.32 -3.14
C ILE A 60 6.40 -4.27 -4.23
N HIS A 61 7.64 -3.86 -4.48
CA HIS A 61 7.94 -2.90 -5.55
C HIS A 61 7.68 -3.52 -6.94
N PRO A 62 7.12 -2.77 -7.91
CA PRO A 62 6.86 -3.26 -9.27
C PRO A 62 8.06 -3.89 -9.97
N ASP A 63 9.28 -3.41 -9.71
CA ASP A 63 10.49 -3.99 -10.32
C ASP A 63 10.74 -5.43 -9.89
N VAL A 64 10.33 -5.80 -8.68
CA VAL A 64 10.42 -7.19 -8.21
C VAL A 64 9.49 -8.08 -9.04
N LEU A 65 8.34 -7.57 -9.50
CA LEU A 65 7.45 -8.29 -10.42
C LEU A 65 8.10 -8.44 -11.80
N ARG A 66 8.77 -7.40 -12.30
CA ARG A 66 9.45 -7.44 -13.61
C ARG A 66 10.56 -8.49 -13.66
N VAL A 67 11.37 -8.60 -12.60
CA VAL A 67 12.44 -9.62 -12.48
C VAL A 67 11.89 -11.05 -12.52
N HIS A 68 10.60 -11.25 -12.26
CA HIS A 68 9.94 -12.56 -12.26
C HIS A 68 9.02 -12.79 -13.48
N ASP A 69 9.27 -12.11 -14.59
CA ASP A 69 8.48 -12.18 -15.82
C ASP A 69 7.01 -11.80 -15.64
N ARG A 70 6.72 -10.89 -14.70
CA ARG A 70 5.37 -10.38 -14.40
C ARG A 70 5.21 -8.91 -14.78
N ALA A 71 5.70 -8.53 -15.96
CA ALA A 71 5.65 -7.17 -16.46
C ALA A 71 4.23 -6.57 -16.43
N ARG A 72 3.23 -7.31 -16.94
CA ARG A 72 1.83 -6.85 -16.94
C ARG A 72 1.29 -6.58 -15.53
N ALA A 73 1.63 -7.42 -14.55
CA ALA A 73 1.23 -7.18 -13.16
C ALA A 73 2.00 -6.01 -12.55
N ALA A 74 3.25 -5.78 -12.93
CA ALA A 74 4.03 -4.62 -12.51
C ALA A 74 3.38 -3.31 -12.99
N ASP A 75 2.97 -3.27 -14.25
CA ASP A 75 2.35 -2.07 -14.83
C ASP A 75 0.98 -1.79 -14.20
N LEU A 76 0.18 -2.84 -13.96
CA LEU A 76 -1.08 -2.71 -13.22
C LEU A 76 -0.87 -2.27 -11.76
N LEU A 77 0.25 -2.65 -11.14
CA LEU A 77 0.57 -2.23 -9.77
C LEU A 77 0.99 -0.75 -9.72
N VAL A 78 1.79 -0.30 -10.70
CA VAL A 78 2.11 1.13 -10.87
C VAL A 78 0.83 1.94 -11.04
N GLU A 79 -0.05 1.48 -11.93
CA GLU A 79 -1.33 2.13 -12.17
C GLU A 79 -2.18 2.22 -10.89
N ALA A 80 -2.33 1.11 -10.17
CA ALA A 80 -3.04 1.09 -8.89
C ALA A 80 -2.41 2.03 -7.85
N SER A 81 -1.08 2.13 -7.79
CA SER A 81 -0.40 3.01 -6.83
C SER A 81 -0.60 4.50 -7.11
N ARG A 82 -0.78 4.89 -8.39
CA ARG A 82 -1.11 6.27 -8.77
C ARG A 82 -2.50 6.67 -8.30
N VAL A 83 -3.46 5.76 -8.50
CA VAL A 83 -4.85 5.93 -8.01
C VAL A 83 -4.89 6.07 -6.48
N GLU A 84 -4.09 5.29 -5.75
CA GLU A 84 -3.99 5.40 -4.29
C GLU A 84 -3.31 6.70 -3.82
N ALA A 85 -2.39 7.25 -4.63
CA ALA A 85 -1.70 8.52 -4.37
C ALA A 85 -2.54 9.77 -4.71
N GLY A 86 -3.78 9.60 -5.17
CA GLY A 86 -4.64 10.71 -5.56
C GLY A 86 -4.33 11.31 -6.94
N GLU A 87 -3.46 10.68 -7.73
CA GLU A 87 -3.38 10.94 -9.16
C GLU A 87 -4.62 10.31 -9.80
N GLU A 88 -5.54 11.14 -10.30
CA GLU A 88 -6.78 10.70 -10.95
C GLU A 88 -6.48 9.71 -12.07
N VAL A 89 -6.68 8.41 -11.80
CA VAL A 89 -6.96 7.45 -12.87
C VAL A 89 -8.20 6.61 -12.55
N SER A 90 -9.19 6.79 -13.41
CA SER A 90 -10.52 6.22 -13.33
C SER A 90 -10.51 4.74 -13.69
N PHE A 91 -10.23 3.85 -12.73
CA PHE A 91 -10.56 2.43 -12.86
C PHE A 91 -10.88 1.77 -11.51
N ALA A 92 -12.08 1.99 -10.97
CA ALA A 92 -12.67 1.05 -10.03
C ALA A 92 -14.19 1.17 -10.03
N SER A 93 -14.90 0.06 -10.24
CA SER A 93 -16.34 0.00 -9.93
C SER A 93 -16.53 0.38 -8.46
N GLU A 94 -17.54 1.21 -8.15
CA GLU A 94 -17.80 1.77 -6.81
C GLU A 94 -17.70 0.75 -5.67
N ARG A 95 -18.03 -0.52 -5.92
CA ARG A 95 -17.91 -1.61 -4.93
C ARG A 95 -16.48 -1.91 -4.48
N GLU A 96 -15.50 -1.90 -5.37
CA GLU A 96 -14.10 -2.14 -5.01
C GLU A 96 -13.52 -0.94 -4.24
N ALA A 97 -13.91 0.28 -4.63
CA ALA A 97 -13.56 1.49 -3.88
C ALA A 97 -14.18 1.49 -2.47
N GLN A 98 -15.46 1.15 -2.35
CA GLN A 98 -16.16 1.04 -1.05
C GLN A 98 -15.54 -0.03 -0.15
N ALA A 99 -15.19 -1.20 -0.69
CA ALA A 99 -14.55 -2.26 0.07
C ALA A 99 -13.15 -1.86 0.58
N ALA A 100 -12.36 -1.17 -0.25
CA ALA A 100 -11.03 -0.68 0.14
C ALA A 100 -11.10 0.42 1.21
N VAL A 101 -12.10 1.30 1.15
CA VAL A 101 -12.34 2.33 2.19
C VAL A 101 -12.82 1.69 3.50
N ALA A 102 -13.75 0.74 3.43
CA ALA A 102 -14.24 0.02 4.61
C ALA A 102 -13.14 -0.78 5.31
N GLY A 103 -12.26 -1.46 4.54
CA GLY A 103 -11.13 -2.20 5.08
C GLY A 103 -10.11 -1.29 5.78
N ARG A 104 -9.79 -0.13 5.18
CA ARG A 104 -8.93 0.89 5.79
C ARG A 104 -9.51 1.42 7.10
N TYR A 105 -10.82 1.68 7.15
CA TYR A 105 -11.49 2.15 8.36
C TYR A 105 -11.44 1.12 9.50
N VAL A 106 -11.69 -0.15 9.21
CA VAL A 106 -11.65 -1.22 10.24
C VAL A 106 -10.25 -1.40 10.81
N LEU A 107 -9.22 -1.42 9.94
CA LEU A 107 -7.83 -1.55 10.37
C LEU A 107 -7.39 -0.34 11.19
N ALA A 108 -7.70 0.88 10.74
CA ALA A 108 -7.42 2.10 11.49
C ALA A 108 -8.08 2.04 12.87
N ARG A 109 -9.35 1.62 12.95
CA ARG A 109 -10.05 1.50 14.24
C ARG A 109 -9.40 0.47 15.17
N GLN A 110 -8.94 -0.67 14.65
CA GLN A 110 -8.25 -1.68 15.43
C GLN A 110 -6.89 -1.19 15.96
N VAL A 111 -6.14 -0.47 15.12
CA VAL A 111 -4.85 0.12 15.50
C VAL A 111 -5.04 1.21 16.55
N LEU A 112 -6.00 2.12 16.35
CA LEU A 112 -6.27 3.19 17.31
C LEU A 112 -6.80 2.64 18.64
N ALA A 113 -7.59 1.56 18.61
CA ALA A 113 -8.07 0.90 19.82
C ALA A 113 -6.96 0.22 20.65
N ALA A 114 -5.75 0.05 20.11
CA ALA A 114 -4.60 -0.47 20.85
C ALA A 114 -3.91 0.59 21.72
N PHE A 115 -4.23 1.88 21.52
CA PHE A 115 -3.70 3.00 22.28
C PHE A 115 -4.79 3.55 23.22
N SER A 116 -4.36 4.10 24.34
CA SER A 116 -5.24 4.88 25.21
C SER A 116 -5.60 6.22 24.58
N ASP A 117 -6.74 6.78 24.97
CA ASP A 117 -7.18 8.11 24.51
C ASP A 117 -6.13 9.20 24.78
N GLU A 118 -5.33 9.04 25.84
CA GLU A 118 -4.26 9.98 26.21
C GLU A 118 -3.05 9.88 25.26
N GLU A 119 -2.65 8.66 24.89
CA GLU A 119 -1.57 8.43 23.92
C GLU A 119 -1.97 8.94 22.52
N LEU A 120 -3.24 8.76 22.15
CA LEU A 120 -3.79 9.29 20.91
C LEU A 120 -3.78 10.82 20.87
N ARG A 121 -4.19 11.48 21.95
CA ARG A 121 -4.13 12.94 22.05
C ARG A 121 -2.70 13.46 21.99
N ALA A 122 -1.78 12.84 22.73
CA ALA A 122 -0.37 13.24 22.73
C ALA A 122 0.27 13.11 21.32
N GLU A 123 -0.09 12.07 20.57
CA GLU A 123 0.39 11.89 19.21
C GLU A 123 -0.21 12.92 18.23
N LEU A 124 -1.50 13.26 18.37
CA LEU A 124 -2.12 14.32 17.56
C LEU A 124 -1.45 15.68 17.80
N GLU A 125 -1.22 16.05 19.06
CA GLU A 125 -0.51 17.28 19.41
C GLU A 125 0.94 17.31 18.89
N ARG A 126 1.62 16.14 18.89
CA ARG A 126 2.97 16.01 18.35
C ARG A 126 3.00 16.20 16.83
N ARG A 127 1.98 15.69 16.12
CA ARG A 127 1.85 15.86 14.66
C ARG A 127 1.56 17.30 14.27
N ASP A 128 0.59 17.94 14.92
CA ASP A 128 0.26 19.35 14.69
C ASP A 128 1.49 20.24 14.88
N ARG A 129 2.27 19.99 15.94
CA ARG A 129 3.53 20.71 16.19
C ARG A 129 4.59 20.43 15.12
N SER A 130 4.68 19.20 14.64
CA SER A 130 5.64 18.81 13.62
C SER A 130 5.29 19.42 12.25
N GLU A 131 4.01 19.47 11.89
CA GLU A 131 3.52 20.09 10.67
C GLU A 131 3.73 21.62 10.69
N GLN A 132 3.46 22.27 11.83
CA GLN A 132 3.75 23.70 12.00
C GLN A 132 5.24 24.03 11.86
N ILE A 133 6.13 23.19 12.41
CA ILE A 133 7.59 23.37 12.26
C ILE A 133 8.01 23.18 10.80
N LEU A 134 7.40 22.22 10.09
CA LEU A 134 7.72 21.95 8.70
C LEU A 134 7.30 23.13 7.80
N MET A 135 6.09 23.66 8.00
CA MET A 135 5.58 24.85 7.31
C MET A 135 6.49 26.05 7.55
N HIS A 136 6.86 26.32 8.81
CA HIS A 136 7.73 27.45 9.14
C HIS A 136 9.12 27.34 8.49
N ARG A 137 9.70 26.14 8.40
CA ARG A 137 11.00 25.95 7.71
C ARG A 137 10.89 26.13 6.20
N GLN A 138 9.73 25.80 5.63
CA GLN A 138 9.48 25.96 4.21
C GLN A 138 9.33 27.44 3.86
N ASP A 139 8.59 28.19 4.68
CA ASP A 139 8.47 29.66 4.57
C ASP A 139 9.85 30.35 4.67
N GLU A 140 10.73 29.91 5.59
CA GLU A 140 12.09 30.44 5.73
C GLU A 140 12.98 30.11 4.51
N ALA A 141 12.84 28.91 3.93
CA ALA A 141 13.59 28.51 2.75
C ALA A 141 13.17 29.31 1.51
N ASP A 142 11.87 29.53 1.33
CA ASP A 142 11.30 30.31 0.23
C ASP A 142 11.70 31.81 0.34
N LEU A 143 11.75 32.34 1.56
CA LEU A 143 12.29 33.68 1.86
C LEU A 143 13.79 33.79 1.59
N ALA A 144 14.58 32.76 1.90
CA ALA A 144 16.01 32.76 1.62
C ALA A 144 16.28 32.66 0.10
N GLU A 145 15.53 31.84 -0.63
CA GLU A 145 15.68 31.69 -2.08
C GLU A 145 15.38 32.99 -2.83
N THR A 146 14.32 33.70 -2.44
CA THR A 146 13.96 35.02 -3.00
C THR A 146 15.03 36.09 -2.73
N LEU A 147 15.63 36.12 -1.54
CA LEU A 147 16.72 37.06 -1.22
C LEU A 147 18.03 36.73 -1.97
N THR A 148 18.24 35.47 -2.35
CA THR A 148 19.45 35.03 -3.05
C THR A 148 19.38 35.32 -4.55
N THR A 149 18.17 35.31 -5.12
CA THR A 149 17.93 35.60 -6.55
C THR A 149 17.93 37.10 -6.89
N ASP A 150 17.72 37.98 -5.91
CA ASP A 150 17.79 39.45 -6.08
C ASP A 150 19.22 40.03 -6.13
N ARG A 151 20.28 39.22 -5.98
CA ARG A 151 21.66 39.67 -6.23
C ARG A 151 22.00 39.56 -7.71
N TRP A 152 21.66 40.60 -8.48
CA TRP A 152 22.18 40.79 -9.83
C TRP A 152 23.72 40.91 -9.84
N PRO A 153 24.43 40.38 -10.85
CA PRO A 153 25.87 40.53 -10.96
C PRO A 153 26.20 41.98 -11.34
N LEU A 154 27.12 42.59 -10.60
CA LEU A 154 27.78 43.86 -10.93
C LEU A 154 28.72 43.71 -12.13
#